data_AF-A0A1F9GVZ1-F1
#
_entry.id   AF-A0A1F9GVZ1-F1
#
_cell.length_a   1.000
_cell.length_b   1.000
_cell.length_c   1.000
_cell.angle_alpha   90.00
_cell.angle_beta   90.00
_cell.angle_gamma   90.00
#
_symmetry.space_group_name_H-M   'P 1'
#
loop_
_entity.id
_entity.type
_entity.pdbx_description
1 polymer ?
#
loop_
_entity_poly.entity_id
_entity_poly.type
_entity_poly.pdbx_seq_one_letter_code
_entity_poly.pdbx_strand_id
1 'polypeptide(L)'
;MPKPDTFFLLWTVIAVVFFLFILLMPKRISQFIPGRRRSKKDQEADDRRIRAFYAQEKVDIWNKRGLTPFEILGVGRGAGRAEIEKAFKRRIKQYHPDKVLHLGVDYVNIAKERTILITNARAELLKKLDRS
;
A
#
# COMPACT_ATOMS: atom_id res chain seq x y z
N MET A 1 -33.22 -48.87 12.01
CA MET A 1 -31.92 -48.54 11.40
C MET A 1 -32.16 -47.68 10.16
N PRO A 2 -31.94 -46.35 10.21
CA PRO A 2 -32.09 -45.50 9.03
C PRO A 2 -30.91 -45.69 8.07
N LYS A 3 -31.18 -45.84 6.77
CA LYS A 3 -30.18 -46.02 5.71
C LYS A 3 -29.43 -44.68 5.47
N PRO A 4 -28.10 -44.68 5.32
CA PRO A 4 -27.29 -43.44 5.25
C PRO A 4 -27.50 -42.59 3.98
N ASP A 5 -28.31 -43.06 3.02
CA ASP A 5 -28.35 -42.48 1.66
C ASP A 5 -29.35 -41.33 1.53
N THR A 6 -30.29 -41.18 2.47
CA THR A 6 -31.29 -40.11 2.44
C THR A 6 -30.75 -38.76 2.87
N PHE A 7 -29.65 -38.72 3.64
CA PHE A 7 -29.03 -37.46 4.05
C PHE A 7 -28.42 -36.72 2.86
N PHE A 8 -27.75 -37.43 1.95
CA PHE A 8 -27.19 -36.82 0.75
C PHE A 8 -28.28 -36.35 -0.21
N LEU A 9 -29.32 -37.16 -0.43
CA LEU A 9 -30.45 -36.79 -1.30
C LEU A 9 -31.28 -35.62 -0.73
N LEU A 10 -31.45 -35.54 0.59
CA LEU A 10 -32.15 -34.43 1.22
C LEU A 10 -31.31 -33.15 1.15
N TRP A 11 -30.00 -33.24 1.39
CA TRP A 11 -29.10 -32.09 1.37
C TRP A 11 -28.86 -31.56 -0.04
N THR A 12 -28.87 -32.41 -1.08
CA THR A 12 -28.77 -31.94 -2.47
C THR A 12 -30.01 -31.20 -2.92
N VAL A 13 -31.21 -31.66 -2.54
CA VAL A 13 -32.45 -30.93 -2.83
C VAL A 13 -32.47 -29.59 -2.08
N ILE A 14 -32.06 -29.57 -0.81
CA ILE A 14 -31.94 -28.34 -0.02
C ILE A 14 -30.89 -27.39 -0.64
N ALA A 15 -29.74 -27.90 -1.07
CA ALA A 15 -28.67 -27.10 -1.69
C ALA A 15 -29.09 -26.51 -3.03
N VAL A 16 -29.84 -27.24 -3.86
CA VAL A 16 -30.36 -26.74 -5.14
C VAL A 16 -31.40 -25.65 -4.91
N VAL A 17 -32.29 -25.80 -3.92
CA VAL A 17 -33.27 -24.76 -3.55
C VAL A 17 -32.57 -23.54 -2.96
N PHE A 18 -31.57 -23.73 -2.11
CA PHE A 18 -30.76 -22.65 -1.53
C PHE A 18 -29.96 -21.89 -2.60
N PHE A 19 -29.36 -22.61 -3.56
CA PHE A 19 -28.63 -22.04 -4.68
C PHE A 19 -29.56 -21.28 -5.64
N LEU A 20 -30.76 -21.81 -5.91
CA LEU A 20 -31.80 -21.14 -6.70
C LEU A 20 -32.34 -19.89 -5.99
N PHE A 21 -32.45 -19.93 -4.66
CA PHE A 21 -32.84 -18.78 -3.82
C PHE A 21 -31.76 -17.68 -3.79
N ILE A 22 -30.48 -18.07 -3.74
CA ILE A 22 -29.33 -17.16 -3.91
C ILE A 22 -29.35 -16.51 -5.30
N LEU A 23 -29.75 -17.24 -6.34
CA LEU A 23 -29.84 -16.73 -7.70
C LEU A 23 -31.03 -15.77 -7.91
N LEU A 24 -32.15 -16.01 -7.21
CA LEU A 24 -33.33 -15.14 -7.24
C LEU A 24 -33.22 -13.93 -6.31
N MET A 25 -32.19 -13.85 -5.45
CA MET A 25 -31.96 -12.66 -4.63
C MET A 25 -31.53 -11.47 -5.52
N PRO A 26 -32.25 -10.33 -5.48
CA PRO A 26 -31.76 -9.12 -6.10
C PRO A 26 -30.43 -8.76 -5.43
N LYS A 27 -29.38 -8.45 -6.21
CA LYS A 27 -28.04 -8.00 -5.76
C LYS A 27 -28.06 -6.65 -5.01
N ARG A 28 -29.01 -6.43 -4.11
CA ARG A 28 -29.24 -5.20 -3.34
C ARG A 28 -29.30 -5.46 -1.83
N ILE A 29 -28.57 -6.44 -1.31
CA ILE A 29 -28.27 -6.56 0.12
C ILE A 29 -26.88 -5.98 0.37
N SER A 30 -26.74 -4.68 0.14
CA SER A 30 -25.55 -3.91 0.54
C SER A 30 -25.89 -2.43 0.79
N GLN A 31 -27.09 -2.13 1.29
CA GLN A 31 -27.57 -0.73 1.36
C GLN A 31 -28.09 -0.28 2.72
N PHE A 32 -27.83 -1.00 3.81
CA PHE A 32 -28.22 -0.54 5.15
C PHE A 32 -27.06 -0.39 6.12
N ILE A 33 -26.08 0.41 5.70
CA ILE A 33 -25.36 1.31 6.62
C ILE A 33 -25.62 2.69 6.03
N PRO A 34 -26.25 3.65 6.75
CA PRO A 34 -26.26 5.03 6.31
C PRO A 34 -24.86 5.62 6.53
N GLY A 35 -23.90 5.14 5.74
CA GLY A 35 -22.64 5.85 5.55
C GLY A 35 -23.01 7.15 4.85
N ARG A 36 -22.88 8.26 5.56
CA ARG A 36 -22.91 9.62 5.00
C ARG A 36 -22.17 9.54 3.66
N ARG A 37 -22.87 9.72 2.52
CA ARG A 37 -22.23 9.69 1.18
C ARG A 37 -21.21 10.81 1.17
N ARG A 38 -19.98 10.49 1.55
CA ARG A 38 -18.85 11.41 1.56
C ARG A 38 -18.68 11.81 0.12
N SER A 39 -18.92 13.09 -0.17
CA SER A 39 -18.86 13.58 -1.54
C SER A 39 -17.45 13.33 -2.07
N LYS A 40 -17.31 13.03 -3.37
CA LYS A 40 -15.97 12.93 -4.01
C LYS A 40 -15.10 14.14 -3.68
N LYS A 41 -15.73 15.32 -3.56
CA LYS A 41 -15.07 16.57 -3.18
C LYS A 41 -14.53 16.57 -1.74
N ASP A 42 -15.25 15.93 -0.81
CA ASP A 42 -14.84 15.79 0.59
C ASP A 42 -13.71 14.75 0.70
N GLN A 43 -13.83 13.62 -0.01
CA GLN A 43 -12.77 12.62 -0.10
C GLN A 43 -11.48 13.22 -0.68
N GLU A 44 -11.56 13.99 -1.76
CA GLU A 44 -10.40 14.66 -2.34
C GLU A 44 -9.81 15.72 -1.41
N ALA A 45 -10.63 16.46 -0.65
CA ALA A 45 -10.15 17.45 0.30
C ALA A 45 -9.41 16.79 1.47
N ASP A 46 -9.94 15.67 1.98
CA ASP A 46 -9.29 14.88 3.02
C ASP A 46 -8.01 14.23 2.50
N ASP A 47 -8.01 13.66 1.29
CA ASP A 47 -6.82 13.11 0.65
C ASP A 47 -5.75 14.17 0.40
N ARG A 48 -6.14 15.41 0.07
CA ARG A 48 -5.20 16.54 -0.06
C ARG A 48 -4.62 16.94 1.29
N ARG A 49 -5.44 17.05 2.34
CA ARG A 49 -5.01 17.37 3.71
C ARG A 49 -4.11 16.28 4.28
N ILE A 50 -4.50 15.02 4.12
CA ILE A 50 -3.74 13.84 4.52
C ILE A 50 -2.42 13.78 3.74
N ARG A 51 -2.41 14.05 2.43
CA ARG A 51 -1.16 14.17 1.65
C ARG A 51 -0.28 15.32 2.11
N ALA A 52 -0.85 16.49 2.41
CA ALA A 52 -0.09 17.63 2.91
C ALA A 52 0.48 17.38 4.31
N PHE A 53 -0.30 16.76 5.20
CA PHE A 53 0.11 16.31 6.53
C PHE A 53 1.22 15.26 6.43
N TYR A 54 1.03 14.20 5.62
CA TYR A 54 2.09 13.21 5.36
C TYR A 54 3.30 13.80 4.63
N ALA A 55 3.16 14.88 3.86
CA ALA A 55 4.28 15.57 3.22
C ALA A 55 5.07 16.40 4.24
N GLN A 56 4.39 17.12 5.14
CA GLN A 56 5.02 17.87 6.22
C GLN A 56 5.68 16.93 7.25
N GLU A 57 4.96 15.92 7.74
CA GLU A 57 5.48 14.94 8.70
C GLU A 57 6.64 14.12 8.09
N LYS A 58 6.58 13.81 6.79
CA LYS A 58 7.73 13.22 6.09
C LYS A 58 8.96 14.07 6.21
N VAL A 59 8.88 15.38 5.91
CA VAL A 59 10.02 16.32 5.89
C VAL A 59 10.73 16.34 7.24
N ASP A 60 9.98 16.27 8.34
CA ASP A 60 10.54 16.22 9.70
C ASP A 60 11.23 14.89 10.04
N ILE A 61 10.78 13.75 9.49
CA ILE A 61 11.44 12.45 9.72
C ILE A 61 12.86 12.42 9.13
N TRP A 62 13.11 13.14 8.03
CA TRP A 62 14.45 13.29 7.45
C TRP A 62 15.40 13.98 8.43
N ASN A 63 14.95 15.12 8.97
CA ASN A 63 15.75 15.98 9.81
C ASN A 63 15.94 15.37 11.21
N LYS A 64 14.91 14.73 11.78
CA LYS A 64 14.96 14.11 13.12
C LYS A 64 16.01 13.02 13.27
N ARG A 65 16.36 12.31 12.18
CA ARG A 65 17.38 11.25 12.25
C ARG A 65 18.78 11.73 11.89
N GLY A 66 18.95 12.96 11.40
CA GLY A 66 20.25 13.50 11.00
C GLY A 66 20.94 12.75 9.85
N LEU A 67 20.20 11.92 9.08
CA LEU A 67 20.79 11.17 7.96
C LEU A 67 20.91 12.04 6.72
N THR A 68 22.07 11.99 6.10
CA THR A 68 22.35 12.59 4.81
C THR A 68 21.75 11.75 3.66
N PRO A 69 21.42 12.37 2.50
CA PRO A 69 20.97 11.63 1.32
C PRO A 69 21.94 10.51 0.87
N PHE A 70 23.24 10.73 1.10
CA PHE A 70 24.30 9.76 0.86
C PHE A 70 24.15 8.50 1.72
N GLU A 71 23.84 8.66 3.01
CA GLU A 71 23.62 7.54 3.93
C GLU A 71 22.32 6.78 3.62
N ILE A 72 21.27 7.50 3.20
CA ILE A 72 19.97 6.91 2.84
C ILE A 72 20.13 5.97 1.62
N LEU A 73 20.88 6.41 0.60
CA LEU A 73 21.21 5.56 -0.54
C LEU A 73 22.31 4.55 -0.22
N GLY A 74 23.15 4.83 0.76
CA GLY A 74 24.33 4.04 1.11
C GLY A 74 25.44 4.18 0.07
N VAL A 75 25.71 5.42 -0.35
CA VAL A 75 26.72 5.77 -1.35
C VAL A 75 27.72 6.78 -0.76
N GLY A 76 28.95 6.80 -1.27
CA GLY A 76 29.97 7.75 -0.83
C GLY A 76 29.65 9.19 -1.24
N ARG A 77 30.25 10.18 -0.56
CA ARG A 77 30.06 11.61 -0.87
C ARG A 77 30.54 12.01 -2.27
N GLY A 78 31.40 11.20 -2.89
CA GLY A 78 31.89 11.37 -4.27
C GLY A 78 31.18 10.49 -5.30
N ALA A 79 30.04 9.89 -4.96
CA ALA A 79 29.35 8.97 -5.86
C ALA A 79 28.87 9.67 -7.13
N GLY A 80 29.24 9.11 -8.28
CA GLY A 80 28.79 9.59 -9.58
C GLY A 80 27.33 9.21 -9.88
N ARG A 81 26.76 9.79 -10.92
CA ARG A 81 25.37 9.54 -11.35
C ARG A 81 25.03 8.06 -11.52
N ALA A 82 25.94 7.29 -12.13
CA ALA A 82 25.76 5.85 -12.34
C ALA A 82 25.70 5.06 -11.02
N GLU A 83 26.50 5.46 -10.02
CA GLU A 83 26.55 4.82 -8.72
C GLU A 83 25.30 5.10 -7.89
N ILE A 84 24.82 6.36 -7.91
CA ILE A 84 23.56 6.77 -7.29
C ILE A 84 22.40 5.94 -7.84
N GLU A 85 22.32 5.78 -9.17
CA GLU A 85 21.27 5.00 -9.82
C GLU A 85 21.34 3.51 -9.45
N LYS A 86 22.55 2.93 -9.39
CA LYS A 86 22.76 1.54 -8.99
C LYS A 86 22.35 1.31 -7.53
N ALA A 87 22.68 2.23 -6.63
CA ALA A 87 22.29 2.15 -5.23
C ALA A 87 20.79 2.31 -5.04
N PHE A 88 20.16 3.25 -5.76
CA PHE A 88 18.70 3.43 -5.78
C PHE A 88 17.99 2.12 -6.14
N LYS A 89 18.36 1.51 -7.28
CA LYS A 89 17.76 0.24 -7.73
C LYS A 89 17.91 -0.88 -6.70
N ARG A 90 19.08 -1.00 -6.07
CA ARG A 90 19.32 -1.98 -4.99
C ARG A 90 18.39 -1.75 -3.80
N ARG A 91 18.23 -0.51 -3.36
CA ARG A 91 17.40 -0.15 -2.21
C ARG A 91 15.91 -0.34 -2.49
N ILE A 92 15.42 0.05 -3.68
CA ILE A 92 14.03 -0.20 -4.08
C ILE A 92 13.72 -1.70 -4.13
N LYS A 93 14.64 -2.53 -4.62
CA LYS A 93 14.46 -4.00 -4.64
C LYS A 93 14.30 -4.60 -3.23
N GLN A 94 14.87 -3.95 -2.21
CA GLN A 94 14.79 -4.36 -0.80
C GLN A 94 13.50 -3.89 -0.12
N TYR A 95 13.08 -2.64 -0.38
CA TYR A 95 11.96 -1.99 0.34
C TYR A 95 10.67 -1.87 -0.49
N HIS A 96 10.51 -2.65 -1.56
CA HIS A 96 9.32 -2.55 -2.39
C HIS A 96 8.06 -2.94 -1.59
N PRO A 97 7.01 -2.09 -1.55
CA PRO A 97 5.83 -2.33 -0.72
C PRO A 97 5.10 -3.62 -1.09
N ASP A 98 5.13 -4.02 -2.36
CA ASP A 98 4.54 -5.27 -2.85
C ASP A 98 5.23 -6.51 -2.25
N LYS A 99 6.56 -6.43 -2.06
CA LYS A 99 7.33 -7.55 -1.51
C LYS A 99 7.10 -7.75 -0.03
N VAL A 100 6.66 -6.73 0.70
CA VAL A 100 6.39 -6.83 2.14
C VAL A 100 4.90 -6.96 2.44
N LEU A 101 4.05 -7.04 1.41
CA LEU A 101 2.60 -7.19 1.55
C LEU A 101 2.23 -8.41 2.39
N HIS A 102 2.95 -9.51 2.18
CA HIS A 102 2.77 -10.77 2.91
C HIS A 102 3.18 -10.70 4.39
N LEU A 103 3.91 -9.66 4.82
CA LEU A 103 4.34 -9.48 6.21
C LEU A 103 3.32 -8.69 7.05
N GLY A 104 2.31 -8.10 6.42
CA GLY A 104 1.27 -7.32 7.09
C GLY A 104 1.37 -5.81 6.84
N VAL A 105 0.31 -5.09 7.23
CA VAL A 105 0.09 -3.68 6.89
C VAL A 105 1.17 -2.76 7.47
N ASP A 106 1.69 -3.06 8.65
CA ASP A 106 2.72 -2.24 9.29
C ASP A 106 4.04 -2.25 8.51
N TYR A 107 4.45 -3.42 8.01
CA TYR A 107 5.64 -3.54 7.17
C TYR A 107 5.46 -2.83 5.83
N VAL A 108 4.26 -2.88 5.25
CA VAL A 108 3.91 -2.12 4.04
C VAL A 108 4.05 -0.62 4.26
N ASN A 109 3.62 -0.11 5.41
CA ASN A 109 3.73 1.32 5.74
C ASN A 109 5.20 1.74 5.89
N ILE A 110 6.00 0.95 6.61
CA ILE A 110 7.45 1.19 6.75
C ILE A 110 8.15 1.13 5.38
N ALA A 111 7.81 0.17 4.53
CA ALA A 111 8.36 0.03 3.19
C ALA A 111 8.00 1.22 2.29
N LYS A 112 6.75 1.71 2.35
CA LYS A 112 6.33 2.93 1.66
C LYS A 112 7.16 4.13 2.11
N GLU A 113 7.29 4.33 3.42
CA GLU A 113 8.12 5.42 3.98
C GLU A 113 9.55 5.35 3.44
N ARG A 114 10.20 4.18 3.57
CA ARG A 114 11.57 3.95 3.10
C ARG A 114 11.71 4.19 1.59
N THR A 115 10.77 3.71 0.79
CA THR A 115 10.77 3.88 -0.67
C THR A 115 10.76 5.36 -1.06
N ILE A 116 9.96 6.17 -0.37
CA ILE A 116 9.94 7.61 -0.61
C ILE A 116 11.26 8.24 -0.17
N LEU A 117 11.84 7.82 0.97
CA LEU A 117 13.16 8.30 1.39
C LEU A 117 14.24 8.02 0.33
N ILE A 118 14.25 6.81 -0.22
CA ILE A 118 15.22 6.41 -1.24
C ILE A 118 15.05 7.24 -2.52
N THR A 119 13.80 7.51 -2.92
CA THR A 119 13.48 8.28 -4.14
C THR A 119 13.89 9.74 -4.02
N ASN A 120 13.56 10.37 -2.90
CA ASN A 120 13.87 11.77 -2.66
C ASN A 120 15.37 11.99 -2.49
N ALA A 121 16.08 11.09 -1.79
CA ALA A 121 17.54 11.16 -1.65
C ALA A 121 18.22 11.12 -3.02
N ARG A 122 17.76 10.24 -3.93
CA ARG A 122 18.26 10.19 -5.32
C ARG A 122 18.04 11.51 -6.04
N ALA A 123 16.85 12.09 -5.96
CA ALA A 123 16.53 13.34 -6.63
C ALA A 123 17.43 14.50 -6.12
N GLU A 124 17.67 14.57 -4.82
CA GLU A 124 18.54 15.60 -4.24
C GLU A 124 20.00 15.44 -4.66
N LEU A 125 20.52 14.20 -4.67
CA LEU A 125 21.89 13.95 -5.11
C LEU A 125 22.10 14.28 -6.58
N LEU A 126 21.15 13.92 -7.45
CA LEU A 126 21.20 14.27 -8.86
C LEU A 126 21.19 15.79 -9.06
N LYS A 127 20.32 16.50 -8.34
CA LYS A 127 20.26 17.96 -8.37
C LYS A 127 21.55 18.63 -7.89
N LYS A 128 22.25 18.04 -6.91
CA LYS A 128 23.58 18.53 -6.47
C LYS A 128 24.63 18.29 -7.53
N LEU A 129 24.63 17.12 -8.18
CA LEU A 129 25.56 16.82 -9.29
C LEU A 129 25.39 17.79 -10.47
N ASP A 130 24.16 18.14 -10.83
CA ASP A 130 23.91 19.04 -11.96
C ASP A 130 24.28 20.52 -11.64
N ARG A 131 24.53 20.86 -10.37
CA ARG A 131 24.88 22.21 -9.91
C ARG A 131 26.37 22.40 -9.59
N SER A 132 27.16 21.33 -9.63
CA SER A 132 28.61 21.34 -9.43
C SER A 132 29.33 21.21 -10.77
#